data_AF-A0A382KS27-F1
#
_entry.id   AF-A0A382KS27-F1
#
_cell.length_a   1.000
_cell.length_b   1.000
_cell.length_c   1.000
_cell.angle_alpha   90.00
_cell.angle_beta   90.00
_cell.angle_gamma   90.00
#
_symmetry.space_group_name_H-M   'P 1'
#
loop_
_entity.id
_entity.type
_entity.pdbx_description
1 polymer ?
#
loop_
_entity_poly.entity_id
_entity_poly.type
_entity_poly.pdbx_seq_one_letter_code
_entity_poly.pdbx_strand_id
1 'polypeptide(L)'
;MSIENPEKYKEFKTETLIDVINSCSFTVENYKRFIQEKSDYLDKSFSVDHITHLLLARSQLNDSIVTSVSEKFFKQNKKSINVIAVGGYGRNELHPYSDTDLLLLIDKNKKKAFQDILAKFLTFLWDIGIQVGHSTRTLQECMEEGSKDLTVATSLMEARYLFGSMTKYQTLEKEITGNKLLWSNTQFLEGKKNEQISRHVQFNNTAYNLEPNIKSGPGGLRDIHSIFWVGKKILGIQKLQELNELGIISNQQLSMLIHSRDFLCSIRYALHALTQRKEDRLLFDYQRTLAKQFDYHDEQYLLGVEQFMQDYYKSAKTISRLNEIILQIYSQKLFRSKKSKIITLNHSFQIRDNLVELRKGIQFKDNPSLLLEIFLLFQKHKDIQGIGSKTIGMITENLHLIDDSFRENIE
;
A
#
# COMPACT_ATOMS: atom_id res chain seq x y z
N MET A 1 -3.51 -3.40 15.65
CA MET A 1 -3.02 -3.95 16.94
C MET A 1 -1.58 -3.53 17.14
N SER A 2 -1.22 -3.03 18.32
CA SER A 2 0.15 -3.12 18.82
C SER A 2 0.36 -4.58 19.23
N ILE A 3 0.62 -5.44 18.25
CA ILE A 3 1.10 -6.79 18.54
C ILE A 3 2.53 -6.55 19.04
N GLU A 4 2.82 -6.96 20.27
CA GLU A 4 4.20 -6.98 20.74
C GLU A 4 5.07 -7.63 19.67
N ASN A 5 6.22 -7.02 19.37
CA ASN A 5 7.10 -7.59 18.36
C ASN A 5 7.42 -9.03 18.80
N PRO A 6 7.11 -10.06 17.99
CA PRO A 6 7.50 -11.43 18.30
C PRO A 6 8.95 -11.44 18.77
N GLU A 7 9.28 -12.23 19.80
CA GLU A 7 10.62 -12.23 20.42
C GLU A 7 11.75 -12.23 19.39
N LYS A 8 11.57 -13.02 18.31
CA LYS A 8 12.53 -13.11 17.18
C LYS A 8 12.85 -11.81 16.45
N TYR A 9 12.03 -10.76 16.58
CA TYR A 9 12.25 -9.45 15.94
C TYR A 9 12.59 -8.34 16.94
N LYS A 10 12.60 -8.61 18.25
CA LYS A 10 12.89 -7.58 19.26
C LYS A 10 14.31 -7.03 19.16
N GLU A 11 15.28 -7.85 18.71
CA GLU A 11 16.67 -7.42 18.51
C GLU A 11 16.86 -6.44 17.34
N PHE A 12 15.85 -6.32 16.45
CA PHE A 12 15.93 -5.47 15.26
C PHE A 12 15.50 -4.03 15.51
N LYS A 13 15.29 -3.62 16.77
CA LYS A 13 15.09 -2.22 17.11
C LYS A 13 16.27 -1.37 16.62
N THR A 14 15.95 -0.26 15.99
CA THR A 14 16.93 0.61 15.33
C THR A 14 18.04 1.04 16.29
N GLU A 15 17.72 1.43 17.53
CA GLU A 15 18.73 1.87 18.51
C GLU A 15 19.70 0.74 18.85
N THR A 16 19.19 -0.47 19.09
CA THR A 16 19.99 -1.66 19.39
C THR A 16 20.94 -2.00 18.24
N LEU A 17 20.47 -1.95 17.00
CA LEU A 17 21.31 -2.23 15.83
C LEU A 17 22.35 -1.13 15.57
N ILE A 18 22.01 0.14 15.85
CA ILE A 18 22.96 1.26 15.74
C ILE A 18 24.14 1.07 16.68
N ASP A 19 23.91 0.64 17.92
CA ASP A 19 24.99 0.39 18.88
C ASP A 19 25.91 -0.73 18.41
N VAL A 20 25.34 -1.82 17.87
CA VAL A 20 26.11 -2.95 17.32
C VAL A 20 26.95 -2.51 16.12
N ILE A 21 26.37 -1.86 15.12
CA ILE A 21 27.11 -1.47 13.90
C ILE A 21 28.17 -0.41 14.18
N ASN A 22 27.91 0.52 15.12
CA ASN A 22 28.87 1.55 15.51
C ASN A 22 30.05 1.01 16.33
N SER A 23 29.93 -0.20 16.91
CA SER A 23 31.04 -0.88 17.58
C SER A 23 32.10 -1.41 16.60
N CYS A 24 31.74 -1.60 15.34
CA CYS A 24 32.64 -2.02 14.27
C CYS A 24 33.37 -0.81 13.63
N SER A 25 34.51 -1.07 12.98
CA SER A 25 35.20 -0.02 12.22
C SER A 25 34.38 0.40 11.00
N PHE A 26 34.39 1.69 10.68
CA PHE A 26 33.62 2.28 9.57
C PHE A 26 34.27 1.94 8.22
N THR A 27 33.97 0.75 7.70
CA THR A 27 34.50 0.22 6.44
C THR A 27 33.38 -0.40 5.61
N VAL A 28 33.54 -0.40 4.29
CA VAL A 28 32.56 -1.03 3.38
C VAL A 28 32.37 -2.52 3.71
N GLU A 29 33.46 -3.21 4.02
CA GLU A 29 33.44 -4.66 4.30
C GLU A 29 32.64 -5.00 5.56
N ASN A 30 32.84 -4.26 6.67
CA ASN A 30 32.10 -4.51 7.90
C ASN A 30 30.60 -4.24 7.74
N TYR A 31 30.24 -3.16 7.04
CA TYR A 31 28.83 -2.85 6.79
C TYR A 31 28.18 -3.90 5.90
N LYS A 32 28.84 -4.36 4.82
CA LYS A 32 28.35 -5.46 3.99
C LYS A 32 28.11 -6.73 4.81
N ARG A 33 29.09 -7.10 5.65
CA ARG A 33 29.00 -8.29 6.50
C ARG A 33 27.82 -8.19 7.46
N PHE A 34 27.68 -7.07 8.14
CA PHE A 34 26.56 -6.82 9.05
C PHE A 34 25.20 -6.87 8.33
N ILE A 35 25.08 -6.23 7.17
CA ILE A 35 23.87 -6.25 6.34
C ILE A 35 23.52 -7.68 5.94
N GLN A 36 24.50 -8.45 5.47
CA GLN A 36 24.31 -9.82 5.02
C GLN A 36 23.86 -10.72 6.18
N GLU A 37 24.59 -10.72 7.29
CA GLU A 37 24.28 -11.55 8.46
C GLU A 37 22.88 -11.28 9.00
N LYS A 38 22.51 -10.00 9.14
CA LYS A 38 21.20 -9.61 9.67
C LYS A 38 20.08 -9.82 8.65
N SER A 39 20.33 -9.64 7.35
CA SER A 39 19.35 -9.95 6.29
C SER A 39 19.10 -11.45 6.20
N ASP A 40 20.13 -12.28 6.25
CA ASP A 40 20.03 -13.74 6.21
C ASP A 40 19.24 -14.28 7.42
N TYR A 41 19.44 -13.70 8.60
CA TYR A 41 18.64 -14.04 9.77
C TYR A 41 17.15 -13.72 9.56
N LEU A 42 16.84 -12.55 9.00
CA LEU A 42 15.45 -12.16 8.73
C LEU A 42 14.82 -13.05 7.65
N ASP A 43 15.55 -13.37 6.58
CA ASP A 43 15.07 -14.22 5.50
C ASP A 43 14.81 -15.65 6.00
N LYS A 44 15.68 -16.20 6.86
CA LYS A 44 15.45 -17.49 7.54
C LYS A 44 14.30 -17.46 8.54
N SER A 45 13.97 -16.28 9.07
CA SER A 45 12.87 -16.07 10.02
C SER A 45 11.52 -15.86 9.34
N PHE A 46 11.47 -15.91 7.99
CA PHE A 46 10.25 -15.74 7.21
C PHE A 46 9.13 -16.67 7.68
N SER A 47 7.95 -16.08 7.84
CA SER A 47 6.72 -16.78 8.21
C SER A 47 5.55 -15.93 7.72
N VAL A 48 4.58 -16.59 7.08
CA VAL A 48 3.41 -15.94 6.48
C VAL A 48 2.62 -15.16 7.53
N ASP A 49 2.48 -15.71 8.75
CA ASP A 49 1.71 -15.10 9.85
C ASP A 49 2.35 -13.82 10.43
N HIS A 50 3.60 -13.55 10.09
CA HIS A 50 4.39 -12.48 10.71
C HIS A 50 5.03 -11.53 9.71
N ILE A 51 4.54 -11.49 8.46
CA ILE A 51 5.10 -10.68 7.39
C ILE A 51 5.20 -9.19 7.75
N THR A 52 4.19 -8.64 8.42
CA THR A 52 4.19 -7.22 8.83
C THR A 52 5.34 -6.91 9.79
N HIS A 53 5.60 -7.79 10.75
CA HIS A 53 6.72 -7.64 11.67
C HIS A 53 8.08 -7.82 10.99
N LEU A 54 8.15 -8.74 10.03
CA LEU A 54 9.36 -8.99 9.24
C LEU A 54 9.74 -7.79 8.38
N LEU A 55 8.77 -7.19 7.68
CA LEU A 55 8.99 -5.97 6.88
C LEU A 55 9.38 -4.78 7.75
N LEU A 56 8.80 -4.66 8.95
CA LEU A 56 9.21 -3.65 9.92
C LEU A 56 10.65 -3.88 10.38
N ALA A 57 11.03 -5.10 10.75
CA ALA A 57 12.38 -5.44 11.17
C ALA A 57 13.42 -5.19 10.06
N ARG A 58 13.10 -5.49 8.80
CA ARG A 58 13.95 -5.14 7.64
C ARG A 58 14.09 -3.63 7.49
N SER A 59 13.00 -2.89 7.70
CA SER A 59 13.02 -1.42 7.64
C SER A 59 13.88 -0.83 8.76
N GLN A 60 13.79 -1.38 9.98
CA GLN A 60 14.60 -0.95 11.13
C GLN A 60 16.09 -1.31 10.97
N LEU A 61 16.40 -2.46 10.37
CA LEU A 61 17.77 -2.79 9.95
C LEU A 61 18.30 -1.71 9.01
N ASN A 62 17.55 -1.38 7.96
CA ASN A 62 17.96 -0.36 7.01
C ASN A 62 18.07 1.04 7.65
N ASP A 63 17.16 1.39 8.56
CA ASP A 63 17.22 2.63 9.35
C ASP A 63 18.51 2.73 10.15
N SER A 64 18.93 1.64 10.79
CA SER A 64 20.13 1.61 11.62
C SER A 64 21.39 1.90 10.79
N ILE A 65 21.44 1.32 9.59
CA ILE A 65 22.55 1.50 8.65
C ILE A 65 22.55 2.92 8.11
N VAL A 66 21.44 3.39 7.54
CA VAL A 66 21.33 4.73 6.95
C VAL A 66 21.61 5.80 8.00
N THR A 67 21.11 5.64 9.23
CA THR A 67 21.34 6.57 10.33
C THR A 67 22.81 6.56 10.78
N SER A 68 23.41 5.38 10.92
CA SER A 68 24.82 5.24 11.30
C SER A 68 25.75 5.90 10.25
N VAL A 69 25.53 5.61 8.96
CA VAL A 69 26.28 6.26 7.87
C VAL A 69 26.03 7.78 7.86
N SER A 70 24.77 8.21 8.03
CA SER A 70 24.43 9.64 8.08
C SER A 70 25.15 10.38 9.22
N GLU A 71 25.27 9.77 10.40
CA GLU A 71 26.03 10.35 11.51
C GLU A 71 27.52 10.49 11.13
N LYS A 72 28.13 9.50 10.46
CA LYS A 72 29.54 9.60 10.03
C LYS A 72 29.79 10.72 9.02
N PHE A 73 28.88 10.91 8.07
CA PHE A 73 29.03 11.93 7.03
C PHE A 73 28.57 13.32 7.50
N PHE A 74 27.51 13.41 8.29
CA PHE A 74 26.79 14.67 8.50
C PHE A 74 26.76 15.15 9.94
N LYS A 75 27.45 14.52 10.90
CA LYS A 75 27.46 14.94 12.31
C LYS A 75 27.71 16.44 12.52
N GLN A 76 28.72 17.00 11.86
CA GLN A 76 29.05 18.43 11.96
C GLN A 76 28.00 19.35 11.30
N ASN A 77 27.18 18.77 10.42
CA ASN A 77 26.23 19.45 9.56
C ASN A 77 24.77 19.13 9.91
N LYS A 78 24.51 18.45 11.04
CA LYS A 78 23.20 17.91 11.43
C LYS A 78 22.05 18.93 11.41
N LYS A 79 22.36 20.21 11.62
CA LYS A 79 21.36 21.30 11.56
C LYS A 79 20.99 21.69 10.13
N SER A 80 21.83 21.41 9.14
CA SER A 80 21.69 21.87 7.74
C SER A 80 21.25 20.81 6.75
N ILE A 81 21.10 19.55 7.20
CA ILE A 81 20.62 18.43 6.39
C ILE A 81 19.68 17.54 7.20
N ASN A 82 18.70 16.99 6.51
CA ASN A 82 17.88 15.88 6.96
C ASN A 82 17.94 14.73 5.96
N VAL A 83 18.05 13.51 6.47
CA VAL A 83 17.87 12.27 5.70
C VAL A 83 16.53 11.68 6.14
N ILE A 84 15.64 11.50 5.17
CA ILE A 84 14.23 11.17 5.39
C ILE A 84 13.90 9.96 4.51
N ALA A 85 13.36 8.90 5.08
CA ALA A 85 12.82 7.79 4.31
C ALA A 85 11.52 8.21 3.63
N VAL A 86 11.32 7.82 2.37
CA VAL A 86 10.06 8.04 1.63
C VAL A 86 9.64 6.74 0.93
N GLY A 87 8.50 6.74 0.26
CA GLY A 87 8.07 5.55 -0.49
C GLY A 87 7.78 4.34 0.40
N GLY A 88 8.06 3.14 -0.12
CA GLY A 88 7.88 1.89 0.64
C GLY A 88 8.77 1.78 1.87
N TYR A 89 9.95 2.41 1.83
CA TYR A 89 10.84 2.48 2.98
C TYR A 89 10.31 3.42 4.07
N GLY A 90 9.73 4.56 3.67
CA GLY A 90 9.02 5.48 4.57
C GLY A 90 7.84 4.82 5.29
N ARG A 91 7.09 3.96 4.59
CA ARG A 91 5.98 3.17 5.15
C ARG A 91 6.37 2.01 6.08
N ASN A 92 7.65 1.73 6.27
CA ASN A 92 8.14 0.51 6.95
C ASN A 92 7.73 -0.81 6.25
N GLU A 93 7.64 -0.80 4.91
CA GLU A 93 7.26 -1.97 4.10
C GLU A 93 8.43 -2.47 3.23
N LEU A 94 9.66 -2.45 3.75
CA LEU A 94 10.86 -2.79 3.00
C LEU A 94 10.96 -4.32 2.74
N HIS A 95 10.72 -4.72 1.49
CA HIS A 95 10.90 -6.11 1.04
C HIS A 95 12.38 -6.34 0.65
N PRO A 96 12.85 -7.61 0.59
CA PRO A 96 14.17 -7.94 0.03
C PRO A 96 14.34 -7.30 -1.35
N TYR A 97 15.55 -6.84 -1.68
CA TYR A 97 15.88 -6.21 -2.97
C TYR A 97 15.01 -5.00 -3.37
N SER A 98 14.27 -4.40 -2.44
CA SER A 98 13.56 -3.14 -2.69
C SER A 98 14.49 -1.95 -2.52
N ASP A 99 14.28 -0.93 -3.35
CA ASP A 99 15.03 0.32 -3.28
C ASP A 99 14.83 1.00 -1.92
N THR A 100 15.90 1.64 -1.44
CA THR A 100 15.90 2.53 -0.28
C THR A 100 15.70 3.95 -0.77
N ASP A 101 14.45 4.41 -0.78
CA ASP A 101 14.10 5.75 -1.24
C ASP A 101 14.34 6.82 -0.15
N LEU A 102 15.19 7.80 -0.44
CA LEU A 102 15.60 8.86 0.48
C LEU A 102 15.29 10.27 -0.06
N LEU A 103 14.73 11.11 0.80
CA LEU A 103 14.72 12.56 0.61
C LEU A 103 15.86 13.18 1.44
N LEU A 104 16.80 13.80 0.73
CA LEU A 104 17.88 14.60 1.30
C LEU A 104 17.44 16.07 1.33
N LEU A 105 16.85 16.48 2.45
CA LEU A 105 16.36 17.84 2.64
C LEU A 105 17.51 18.73 3.14
N ILE A 106 17.85 19.74 2.36
CA ILE A 106 19.01 20.61 2.58
C ILE A 106 18.64 22.10 2.58
N ASP A 107 19.45 22.91 3.27
CA ASP A 107 19.30 24.36 3.18
C ASP A 107 19.69 24.90 1.80
N LYS A 108 18.91 25.88 1.31
CA LYS A 108 19.12 26.50 0.00
C LYS A 108 20.53 27.06 -0.18
N ASN A 109 21.06 27.72 0.84
CA ASN A 109 22.42 28.29 0.84
C ASN A 109 23.54 27.25 0.99
N LYS A 110 23.20 25.99 1.28
CA LYS A 110 24.16 24.89 1.47
C LYS A 110 24.21 23.90 0.32
N LYS A 111 23.30 23.98 -0.66
CA LYS A 111 23.20 23.03 -1.78
C LYS A 111 24.52 22.78 -2.51
N LYS A 112 25.24 23.85 -2.88
CA LYS A 112 26.56 23.73 -3.54
C LYS A 112 27.63 23.16 -2.61
N ALA A 113 27.66 23.60 -1.36
CA ALA A 113 28.63 23.13 -0.37
C ALA A 113 28.46 21.64 0.01
N PHE A 114 27.27 21.09 -0.17
CA PHE A 114 26.98 19.69 0.16
C PHE A 114 27.18 18.73 -1.01
N GLN A 115 27.46 19.21 -2.23
CA GLN A 115 27.54 18.34 -3.42
C GLN A 115 28.53 17.18 -3.23
N ASP A 116 29.78 17.48 -2.84
CA ASP A 116 30.82 16.45 -2.73
C ASP A 116 30.54 15.45 -1.60
N ILE A 117 30.06 15.93 -0.46
CA ILE A 117 29.79 15.07 0.70
C ILE A 117 28.55 14.21 0.49
N LEU A 118 27.52 14.72 -0.22
CA LEU A 118 26.35 13.95 -0.62
C LEU A 118 26.72 12.88 -1.64
N ALA A 119 27.56 13.20 -2.63
CA ALA A 119 28.04 12.22 -3.60
C ALA A 119 28.77 11.07 -2.89
N LYS A 120 29.72 11.38 -2.00
CA LYS A 120 30.43 10.36 -1.21
C LYS A 120 29.52 9.55 -0.30
N PHE A 121 28.53 10.18 0.34
CA PHE A 121 27.53 9.50 1.16
C PHE A 121 26.70 8.49 0.33
N LEU A 122 26.20 8.92 -0.82
CA LEU A 122 25.41 8.07 -1.72
C LEU A 122 26.25 6.93 -2.29
N THR A 123 27.48 7.22 -2.72
CA THR A 123 28.44 6.20 -3.17
C THR A 123 28.71 5.19 -2.07
N PHE A 124 28.93 5.62 -0.82
CA PHE A 124 29.15 4.69 0.28
C PHE A 124 27.95 3.78 0.54
N LEU A 125 26.72 4.31 0.50
CA LEU A 125 25.51 3.48 0.63
C LEU A 125 25.40 2.44 -0.49
N TRP A 126 25.69 2.82 -1.73
CA TRP A 126 25.76 1.89 -2.86
C TRP A 126 26.86 0.85 -2.65
N ASP A 127 28.04 1.27 -2.22
CA ASP A 127 29.19 0.40 -2.01
C ASP A 127 28.90 -0.66 -0.96
N ILE A 128 28.12 -0.36 0.10
CA ILE A 128 27.71 -1.34 1.12
C ILE A 128 26.50 -2.20 0.72
N GLY A 129 25.97 -2.03 -0.50
CA GLY A 129 24.88 -2.84 -1.04
C GLY A 129 23.48 -2.27 -0.86
N ILE A 130 23.34 -1.02 -0.40
CA ILE A 130 22.04 -0.34 -0.35
C ILE A 130 21.78 0.33 -1.71
N GLN A 131 20.76 -0.17 -2.42
CA GLN A 131 20.27 0.47 -3.65
C GLN A 131 19.47 1.72 -3.29
N VAL A 132 20.10 2.90 -3.40
CA VAL A 132 19.49 4.17 -3.00
C VAL A 132 18.82 4.86 -4.19
N GLY A 133 17.48 4.97 -4.13
CA GLY A 133 16.75 6.00 -4.85
C GLY A 133 16.78 7.29 -4.03
N HIS A 134 17.10 8.45 -4.61
CA HIS A 134 17.13 9.69 -3.83
C HIS A 134 16.66 10.93 -4.57
N SER A 135 16.24 11.92 -3.79
CA SER A 135 16.07 13.29 -4.25
C SER A 135 16.74 14.25 -3.27
N THR A 136 17.46 15.25 -3.80
CA THR A 136 18.08 16.30 -2.99
C THR A 136 17.37 17.62 -3.24
N ARG A 137 16.65 18.11 -2.22
CA ARG A 137 15.74 19.25 -2.36
C ARG A 137 15.80 20.17 -1.17
N THR A 138 15.49 21.44 -1.39
CA THR A 138 15.10 22.37 -0.33
C THR A 138 13.62 22.20 0.02
N LEU A 139 13.18 22.77 1.14
CA LEU A 139 11.76 22.75 1.51
C LEU A 139 10.87 23.35 0.42
N GLN A 140 11.32 24.48 -0.17
CA GLN A 140 10.62 25.14 -1.26
C GLN A 140 10.52 24.24 -2.49
N GLU A 141 11.63 23.61 -2.90
CA GLU A 141 11.65 22.67 -4.04
C GLU A 141 10.75 21.45 -3.79
N CYS A 142 10.65 20.94 -2.55
CA CYS A 142 9.69 19.88 -2.23
C CYS A 142 8.25 20.31 -2.48
N MET A 143 7.88 21.55 -2.10
CA MET A 143 6.53 22.06 -2.29
C MET A 143 6.23 22.37 -3.75
N GLU A 144 7.20 22.93 -4.48
CA GLU A 144 7.06 23.23 -5.90
C GLU A 144 6.95 21.95 -6.75
N GLU A 145 7.74 20.93 -6.47
CA GLU A 145 7.67 19.67 -7.24
C GLU A 145 6.46 18.84 -6.86
N GLY A 146 6.08 18.83 -5.58
CA GLY A 146 4.87 18.14 -5.13
C GLY A 146 3.58 18.74 -5.69
N SER A 147 3.52 20.04 -5.96
CA SER A 147 2.32 20.66 -6.56
C SER A 147 2.19 20.39 -8.06
N LYS A 148 3.28 20.01 -8.74
CA LYS A 148 3.29 19.66 -10.16
C LYS A 148 3.08 18.17 -10.40
N ASP A 149 3.58 17.32 -9.51
CA ASP A 149 3.61 15.87 -9.69
C ASP A 149 2.95 15.15 -8.50
N LEU A 150 1.86 14.44 -8.78
CA LEU A 150 1.10 13.67 -7.79
C LEU A 150 1.93 12.53 -7.18
N THR A 151 2.86 11.93 -7.94
CA THR A 151 3.77 10.89 -7.44
C THR A 151 4.74 11.48 -6.43
N VAL A 152 5.27 12.68 -6.68
CA VAL A 152 6.12 13.40 -5.71
C VAL A 152 5.32 13.76 -4.46
N ALA A 153 4.11 14.32 -4.60
CA ALA A 153 3.25 14.63 -3.45
C ALA A 153 2.98 13.39 -2.59
N THR A 154 2.70 12.26 -3.24
CA THR A 154 2.44 10.99 -2.56
C THR A 154 3.67 10.50 -1.80
N SER A 155 4.85 10.55 -2.43
CA SER A 155 6.11 10.17 -1.80
C SER A 155 6.42 11.03 -0.55
N LEU A 156 6.15 12.34 -0.63
CA LEU A 156 6.30 13.24 0.51
C LEU A 156 5.33 12.92 1.66
N MET A 157 4.08 12.51 1.36
CA MET A 157 3.13 12.08 2.40
C MET A 157 3.59 10.83 3.17
N GLU A 158 4.59 10.12 2.67
CA GLU A 158 5.20 8.93 3.28
C GLU A 158 6.54 9.23 3.96
N ALA A 159 6.89 10.50 4.08
CA ALA A 159 8.09 10.95 4.76
C ALA A 159 8.14 10.40 6.19
N ARG A 160 9.28 9.80 6.53
CA ARG A 160 9.61 9.33 7.87
C ARG A 160 11.03 9.76 8.22
N TYR A 161 11.16 10.45 9.35
CA TYR A 161 12.44 10.96 9.84
C TYR A 161 13.44 9.81 10.12
N LEU A 162 14.69 9.98 9.67
CA LEU A 162 15.82 9.13 10.06
C LEU A 162 16.91 9.94 10.76
N PHE A 163 17.35 11.05 10.15
CA PHE A 163 18.49 11.83 10.64
C PHE A 163 18.34 13.34 10.35
N GLY A 164 18.97 14.18 11.18
CA GLY A 164 19.14 15.61 10.92
C GLY A 164 18.48 16.53 11.95
N SER A 165 17.89 17.63 11.47
CA SER A 165 17.16 18.60 12.29
C SER A 165 15.69 18.22 12.44
N MET A 166 15.26 17.88 13.65
CA MET A 166 13.85 17.53 13.92
C MET A 166 12.91 18.70 13.61
N THR A 167 13.32 19.94 13.92
CA THR A 167 12.53 21.15 13.64
C THR A 167 12.23 21.30 12.13
N LYS A 168 13.20 21.00 11.26
CA LYS A 168 13.00 21.09 9.81
C LYS A 168 12.11 19.97 9.28
N TYR A 169 12.27 18.77 9.81
CA TYR A 169 11.38 17.66 9.48
C TYR A 169 9.93 17.98 9.89
N GLN A 170 9.70 18.47 11.10
CA GLN A 170 8.37 18.90 11.56
C GLN A 170 7.82 20.05 10.70
N THR A 171 8.68 20.95 10.21
CA THR A 171 8.27 22.00 9.27
C THR A 171 7.81 21.38 7.94
N LEU A 172 8.56 20.43 7.39
CA LEU A 172 8.18 19.70 6.17
C LEU A 172 6.85 18.96 6.36
N GLU A 173 6.68 18.23 7.46
CA GLU A 173 5.46 17.51 7.79
C GLU A 173 4.24 18.44 7.90
N LYS A 174 4.42 19.59 8.57
CA LYS A 174 3.39 20.62 8.69
C LYS A 174 3.00 21.20 7.33
N GLU A 175 3.96 21.46 6.45
CA GLU A 175 3.68 21.91 5.08
C GLU A 175 2.94 20.83 4.28
N ILE A 176 3.35 19.56 4.35
CA ILE A 176 2.67 18.49 3.61
C ILE A 176 1.21 18.31 4.08
N THR A 177 0.97 18.38 5.39
CA THR A 177 -0.34 18.13 6.01
C THR A 177 -1.26 19.35 5.98
N GLY A 178 -0.73 20.53 6.30
CA GLY A 178 -1.48 21.77 6.40
C GLY A 178 -1.72 22.46 5.07
N ASN A 179 -0.91 22.17 4.05
CA ASN A 179 -0.93 22.96 2.84
C ASN A 179 -1.91 22.39 1.79
N LYS A 180 -2.95 23.17 1.50
CA LYS A 180 -3.84 22.97 0.36
C LYS A 180 -3.11 23.13 -0.99
N LEU A 181 -1.90 23.71 -1.00
CA LEU A 181 -1.17 24.11 -2.21
C LEU A 181 -0.65 22.95 -3.06
N LEU A 182 -0.45 21.73 -2.51
CA LEU A 182 -0.03 20.61 -3.35
C LEU A 182 -1.16 20.17 -4.25
N TRP A 183 -2.25 19.68 -3.66
CA TRP A 183 -3.43 19.19 -4.36
C TRP A 183 -4.66 19.38 -3.47
N SER A 184 -5.76 19.90 -4.04
CA SER A 184 -7.05 19.86 -3.36
C SER A 184 -7.51 18.41 -3.16
N ASN A 185 -8.36 18.15 -2.17
CA ASN A 185 -8.88 16.80 -1.90
C ASN A 185 -9.53 16.17 -3.15
N THR A 186 -10.28 16.98 -3.91
CA THR A 186 -10.90 16.58 -5.16
C THR A 186 -9.88 16.22 -6.24
N GLN A 187 -8.90 17.09 -6.50
CA GLN A 187 -7.88 16.82 -7.51
C GLN A 187 -7.01 15.62 -7.15
N PHE A 188 -6.69 15.44 -5.86
CA PHE A 188 -5.92 14.30 -5.38
C PHE A 188 -6.67 12.97 -5.57
N LEU A 189 -7.97 12.94 -5.21
CA LEU A 189 -8.80 11.75 -5.41
C LEU A 189 -8.89 11.37 -6.90
N GLU A 190 -9.24 12.32 -7.76
CA GLU A 190 -9.39 12.07 -9.20
C GLU A 190 -8.06 11.71 -9.85
N GLY A 191 -6.97 12.39 -9.46
CA GLY A 191 -5.62 12.03 -9.89
C GLY A 191 -5.25 10.59 -9.54
N LYS A 192 -5.53 10.15 -8.30
CA LYS A 192 -5.26 8.77 -7.86
C LYS A 192 -6.12 7.73 -8.56
N LYS A 193 -7.38 8.04 -8.86
CA LYS A 193 -8.23 7.18 -9.72
C LYS A 193 -7.65 7.05 -11.12
N ASN A 194 -7.21 8.16 -11.73
CA ASN A 194 -6.62 8.14 -13.07
C ASN A 194 -5.30 7.37 -13.13
N GLU A 195 -4.43 7.52 -12.12
CA GLU A 195 -3.22 6.70 -11.96
C GLU A 195 -3.57 5.21 -11.88
N GLN A 196 -4.61 4.85 -11.12
CA GLN A 196 -5.06 3.47 -10.99
C GLN A 196 -5.59 2.91 -12.31
N ILE A 197 -6.48 3.64 -13.01
CA ILE A 197 -7.03 3.23 -14.30
C ILE A 197 -5.89 2.99 -15.30
N SER A 198 -4.97 3.95 -15.41
CA SER A 198 -3.83 3.86 -16.32
C SER A 198 -2.95 2.65 -16.03
N ARG A 199 -2.70 2.38 -14.74
CA ARG A 199 -1.94 1.20 -14.30
C ARG A 199 -2.67 -0.10 -14.60
N HIS A 200 -3.97 -0.19 -14.33
CA HIS A 200 -4.76 -1.41 -14.57
C HIS A 200 -4.83 -1.75 -16.06
N VAL A 201 -4.88 -0.75 -16.95
CA VAL A 201 -4.87 -0.94 -18.41
C VAL A 201 -3.60 -1.65 -18.88
N GLN A 202 -2.44 -1.37 -18.26
CA GLN A 202 -1.18 -2.06 -18.58
C GLN A 202 -1.21 -3.57 -18.27
N PHE A 203 -2.20 -4.04 -17.51
CA PHE A 203 -2.39 -5.43 -17.10
C PHE A 203 -3.74 -6.00 -17.55
N ASN A 204 -4.26 -5.54 -18.70
CA ASN A 204 -5.53 -6.00 -19.28
C ASN A 204 -6.75 -5.83 -18.37
N ASN A 205 -6.70 -4.92 -17.38
CA ASN A 205 -7.78 -4.62 -16.44
C ASN A 205 -8.34 -5.84 -15.67
N THR A 206 -7.58 -6.92 -15.52
CA THR A 206 -8.05 -8.13 -14.83
C THR A 206 -7.11 -8.55 -13.70
N ALA A 207 -7.70 -8.92 -12.57
CA ALA A 207 -6.99 -9.57 -11.46
C ALA A 207 -6.69 -11.06 -11.76
N TYR A 208 -7.29 -11.63 -12.82
CA TYR A 208 -7.19 -13.05 -13.18
C TYR A 208 -6.14 -13.35 -14.25
N ASN A 209 -5.09 -12.51 -14.35
CA ASN A 209 -3.98 -12.83 -15.23
C ASN A 209 -3.30 -14.12 -14.74
N LEU A 210 -2.94 -15.02 -15.65
CA LEU A 210 -2.28 -16.29 -15.33
C LEU A 210 -0.88 -16.07 -14.75
N GLU A 211 -0.21 -14.99 -15.13
CA GLU A 211 1.06 -14.55 -14.54
C GLU A 211 0.90 -13.13 -13.95
N PRO A 212 0.20 -13.00 -12.81
CA PRO A 212 -0.25 -11.71 -12.33
C PRO A 212 0.90 -10.89 -11.71
N ASN A 213 0.74 -9.57 -11.68
CA ASN A 213 1.67 -8.68 -10.98
C ASN A 213 1.13 -8.37 -9.57
N ILE A 214 1.83 -8.84 -8.54
CA ILE A 214 1.40 -8.76 -7.13
C ILE A 214 1.30 -7.32 -6.62
N LYS A 215 2.11 -6.42 -7.19
CA LYS A 215 2.22 -5.03 -6.74
C LYS A 215 1.30 -4.11 -7.53
N SER A 216 1.39 -4.13 -8.84
CA SER A 216 0.81 -3.13 -9.74
C SER A 216 -0.44 -3.62 -10.47
N GLY A 217 -0.74 -4.92 -10.48
CA GLY A 217 -1.96 -5.44 -11.10
C GLY A 217 -3.24 -4.99 -10.37
N PRO A 218 -4.43 -5.15 -10.99
CA PRO A 218 -5.72 -5.02 -10.31
C PRO A 218 -5.80 -5.95 -9.10
N GLY A 219 -6.20 -5.43 -7.94
CA GLY A 219 -6.17 -6.18 -6.69
C GLY A 219 -4.79 -6.35 -6.06
N GLY A 220 -3.75 -5.72 -6.61
CA GLY A 220 -2.40 -5.74 -6.07
C GLY A 220 -2.17 -4.77 -4.91
N LEU A 221 -0.97 -4.81 -4.32
CA LEU A 221 -0.60 -3.98 -3.16
C LEU A 221 -0.77 -2.47 -3.41
N ARG A 222 -0.59 -2.01 -4.66
CA ARG A 222 -0.75 -0.59 -5.01
C ARG A 222 -2.19 -0.11 -4.89
N ASP A 223 -3.20 -0.96 -5.04
CA ASP A 223 -4.60 -0.59 -4.81
C ASP A 223 -4.82 -0.26 -3.32
N ILE A 224 -4.20 -1.03 -2.42
CA ILE A 224 -4.23 -0.78 -0.97
C ILE A 224 -3.51 0.52 -0.63
N HIS A 225 -2.36 0.78 -1.26
CA HIS A 225 -1.65 2.04 -1.09
C HIS A 225 -2.48 3.23 -1.57
N SER A 226 -3.17 3.12 -2.70
CA SER A 226 -4.05 4.16 -3.23
C SER A 226 -5.15 4.55 -2.23
N ILE A 227 -5.89 3.58 -1.69
CA ILE A 227 -6.93 3.90 -0.68
C ILE A 227 -6.32 4.50 0.59
N PHE A 228 -5.15 4.04 1.01
CA PHE A 228 -4.47 4.58 2.18
C PHE A 228 -4.05 6.04 1.95
N TRP A 229 -3.44 6.37 0.81
CA TRP A 229 -3.03 7.73 0.49
C TRP A 229 -4.19 8.70 0.39
N VAL A 230 -5.26 8.27 -0.29
CA VAL A 230 -6.47 9.06 -0.43
C VAL A 230 -7.14 9.24 0.94
N GLY A 231 -7.23 8.20 1.75
CA GLY A 231 -7.72 8.27 3.12
C GLY A 231 -6.87 9.20 3.99
N LYS A 232 -5.55 9.13 3.90
CA LYS A 232 -4.62 10.01 4.64
C LYS A 232 -4.82 11.47 4.25
N LYS A 233 -4.99 11.75 2.95
CA LYS A 233 -5.22 13.11 2.45
C LYS A 233 -6.58 13.68 2.87
N ILE A 234 -7.65 12.89 2.72
CA ILE A 234 -9.03 13.37 2.88
C ILE A 234 -9.49 13.31 4.33
N LEU A 235 -9.16 12.22 5.03
CA LEU A 235 -9.67 11.88 6.35
C LEU A 235 -8.60 12.01 7.46
N GLY A 236 -7.33 12.20 7.10
CA GLY A 236 -6.24 12.33 8.06
C GLY A 236 -5.80 11.03 8.72
N ILE A 237 -6.23 9.87 8.18
CA ILE A 237 -5.87 8.58 8.77
C ILE A 237 -4.36 8.35 8.78
N GLN A 238 -3.85 7.72 9.82
CA GLN A 238 -2.44 7.30 9.89
C GLN A 238 -2.28 5.80 9.67
N LYS A 239 -3.36 5.02 9.83
CA LYS A 239 -3.38 3.57 9.68
C LYS A 239 -4.66 3.10 8.98
N LEU A 240 -4.59 1.96 8.30
CA LEU A 240 -5.76 1.37 7.63
C LEU A 240 -6.91 1.02 8.59
N GLN A 241 -6.60 0.71 9.86
CA GLN A 241 -7.60 0.37 10.87
C GLN A 241 -8.58 1.52 11.16
N GLU A 242 -8.12 2.77 11.02
CA GLU A 242 -8.94 3.96 11.23
C GLU A 242 -10.08 4.07 10.20
N LEU A 243 -10.01 3.34 9.07
CA LEU A 243 -11.12 3.24 8.13
C LEU A 243 -12.35 2.60 8.78
N ASN A 244 -12.17 1.64 9.68
CA ASN A 244 -13.27 1.06 10.43
C ASN A 244 -13.81 2.02 11.48
N GLU A 245 -12.93 2.69 12.23
CA GLU A 245 -13.29 3.68 13.25
C GLU A 245 -14.12 4.84 12.67
N LEU A 246 -13.80 5.25 11.44
CA LEU A 246 -14.52 6.28 10.67
C LEU A 246 -15.77 5.76 9.92
N GLY A 247 -16.13 4.49 10.11
CA GLY A 247 -17.30 3.84 9.49
C GLY A 247 -17.22 3.75 7.96
N ILE A 248 -16.01 3.73 7.39
CA ILE A 248 -15.79 3.56 5.95
C ILE A 248 -15.97 2.09 5.56
N ILE A 249 -15.48 1.16 6.38
CA ILE A 249 -15.61 -0.29 6.19
C ILE A 249 -15.95 -0.99 7.50
N SER A 250 -16.58 -2.17 7.42
CA SER A 250 -16.87 -3.00 8.59
C SER A 250 -15.61 -3.68 9.14
N ASN A 251 -15.69 -4.21 10.37
CA ASN A 251 -14.60 -4.99 10.98
C ASN A 251 -14.23 -6.22 10.15
N GLN A 252 -15.24 -6.89 9.59
CA GLN A 252 -15.03 -8.05 8.71
C GLN A 252 -14.30 -7.63 7.43
N GLN A 253 -14.70 -6.53 6.79
CA GLN A 253 -14.04 -6.01 5.59
C GLN A 253 -12.59 -5.59 5.86
N LEU A 254 -12.34 -4.93 7.00
CA LEU A 254 -10.98 -4.57 7.42
C LEU A 254 -10.13 -5.82 7.64
N SER A 255 -10.65 -6.84 8.31
CA SER A 255 -9.96 -8.11 8.52
C SER A 255 -9.60 -8.77 7.19
N MET A 256 -10.56 -8.86 6.26
CA MET A 256 -10.34 -9.41 4.92
C MET A 256 -9.28 -8.64 4.13
N LEU A 257 -9.28 -7.30 4.22
CA LEU A 257 -8.29 -6.44 3.57
C LEU A 257 -6.89 -6.68 4.11
N ILE A 258 -6.74 -6.74 5.44
CA ILE A 258 -5.45 -6.97 6.11
C ILE A 258 -4.92 -8.37 5.77
N HIS A 259 -5.74 -9.42 5.87
CA HIS A 259 -5.31 -10.78 5.50
C HIS A 259 -4.87 -10.86 4.03
N SER A 260 -5.63 -10.24 3.12
CA SER A 260 -5.28 -10.21 1.69
C SER A 260 -3.98 -9.45 1.44
N ARG A 261 -3.77 -8.30 2.12
CA ARG A 261 -2.50 -7.56 2.07
C ARG A 261 -1.35 -8.44 2.52
N ASP A 262 -1.47 -9.06 3.70
CA ASP A 262 -0.40 -9.80 4.34
C ASP A 262 -0.04 -11.05 3.52
N PHE A 263 -1.03 -11.71 2.92
CA PHE A 263 -0.80 -12.80 1.97
C PHE A 263 -0.01 -12.32 0.74
N LEU A 264 -0.43 -11.22 0.09
CA LEU A 264 0.30 -10.67 -1.07
C LEU A 264 1.71 -10.19 -0.71
N CYS A 265 1.89 -9.58 0.46
CA CYS A 265 3.22 -9.21 0.97
C CYS A 265 4.09 -10.44 1.20
N SER A 266 3.52 -11.53 1.72
CA SER A 266 4.24 -12.78 1.95
C SER A 266 4.70 -13.40 0.62
N ILE A 267 3.82 -13.47 -0.37
CA ILE A 267 4.16 -13.95 -1.72
C ILE A 267 5.27 -13.08 -2.30
N ARG A 268 5.13 -11.76 -2.25
CA ARG A 268 6.12 -10.83 -2.80
C ARG A 268 7.47 -10.97 -2.11
N TYR A 269 7.49 -11.13 -0.79
CA TYR A 269 8.71 -11.36 -0.02
C TYR A 269 9.40 -12.64 -0.46
N ALA A 270 8.66 -13.76 -0.47
CA ALA A 270 9.20 -15.06 -0.86
C ALA A 270 9.67 -15.07 -2.32
N LEU A 271 8.94 -14.41 -3.23
CA LEU A 271 9.31 -14.26 -4.64
C LEU A 271 10.62 -13.49 -4.80
N HIS A 272 10.79 -12.38 -4.07
CA HIS A 272 12.02 -11.61 -4.09
C HIS A 272 13.21 -12.42 -3.52
N ALA A 273 13.00 -13.16 -2.43
CA ALA A 273 14.01 -14.04 -1.85
C ALA A 273 14.41 -15.16 -2.81
N LEU A 274 13.43 -15.82 -3.44
CA LEU A 274 13.63 -16.90 -4.42
C LEU A 274 14.39 -16.42 -5.66
N THR A 275 14.03 -15.24 -6.19
CA THR A 275 14.60 -14.74 -7.45
C THR A 275 15.87 -13.91 -7.25
N GLN A 276 16.20 -13.55 -6.01
CA GLN A 276 17.29 -12.66 -5.63
C GLN A 276 17.27 -11.31 -6.37
N ARG A 277 16.08 -10.83 -6.71
CA ARG A 277 15.86 -9.56 -7.40
C ARG A 277 14.47 -9.02 -7.11
N LYS A 278 14.23 -7.79 -7.56
CA LYS A 278 12.91 -7.16 -7.54
C LYS A 278 12.04 -7.73 -8.66
N GLU A 279 11.37 -8.85 -8.37
CA GLU A 279 10.39 -9.49 -9.25
C GLU A 279 8.99 -9.36 -8.64
N ASP A 280 8.09 -8.67 -9.34
CA ASP A 280 6.70 -8.47 -8.90
C ASP A 280 5.70 -9.33 -9.71
N ARG A 281 6.15 -10.03 -10.78
CA ARG A 281 5.34 -10.93 -11.62
C ARG A 281 5.45 -12.38 -11.13
N LEU A 282 4.31 -12.98 -10.84
CA LEU A 282 4.21 -14.35 -10.36
C LEU A 282 4.16 -15.32 -11.55
N LEU A 283 5.34 -15.67 -12.10
CA LEU A 283 5.49 -16.59 -13.23
C LEU A 283 5.07 -18.02 -12.87
N PHE A 284 4.66 -18.83 -13.84
CA PHE A 284 4.24 -20.22 -13.60
C PHE A 284 5.27 -21.07 -12.84
N ASP A 285 6.56 -20.89 -13.13
CA ASP A 285 7.63 -21.61 -12.43
C ASP A 285 7.75 -21.19 -10.96
N TYR A 286 7.55 -19.90 -10.69
CA TYR A 286 7.54 -19.37 -9.34
C TYR A 286 6.26 -19.78 -8.59
N GLN A 287 5.11 -19.84 -9.26
CA GLN A 287 3.85 -20.32 -8.64
C GLN A 287 4.02 -21.71 -8.05
N ARG A 288 4.59 -22.66 -8.81
CA ARG A 288 4.83 -24.03 -8.35
C ARG A 288 5.80 -24.12 -7.18
N THR A 289 6.87 -23.32 -7.24
CA THR A 289 7.89 -23.29 -6.18
C THR A 289 7.35 -22.68 -4.89
N LEU A 290 6.64 -21.55 -5.01
CA LEU A 290 6.06 -20.86 -3.88
C LEU A 290 4.90 -21.64 -3.27
N ALA A 291 4.07 -22.33 -4.06
CA ALA A 291 3.01 -23.18 -3.52
C ALA A 291 3.56 -24.19 -2.50
N LYS A 292 4.67 -24.86 -2.83
CA LYS A 292 5.35 -25.78 -1.90
C LYS A 292 5.94 -25.07 -0.67
N GLN A 293 6.53 -23.88 -0.86
CA GLN A 293 7.07 -23.08 0.24
C GLN A 293 6.00 -22.57 1.21
N PHE A 294 4.76 -22.39 0.73
CA PHE A 294 3.59 -22.01 1.50
C PHE A 294 2.81 -23.22 2.01
N ASP A 295 3.41 -24.41 1.99
CA ASP A 295 2.84 -25.68 2.48
C ASP A 295 1.53 -26.11 1.78
N TYR A 296 1.34 -25.70 0.52
CA TYR A 296 0.28 -26.27 -0.31
C TYR A 296 0.73 -27.62 -0.88
N HIS A 297 -0.16 -28.61 -0.76
CA HIS A 297 0.09 -30.00 -1.18
C HIS A 297 -0.90 -30.41 -2.26
N ASP A 298 -0.48 -31.32 -3.15
CA ASP A 298 -1.37 -31.88 -4.16
C ASP A 298 -2.46 -32.74 -3.49
N GLU A 299 -3.72 -32.47 -3.81
CA GLU A 299 -4.86 -33.28 -3.43
C GLU A 299 -5.38 -34.09 -4.64
N GLN A 300 -6.30 -35.04 -4.40
CA GLN A 300 -6.81 -35.97 -5.42
C GLN A 300 -7.35 -35.28 -6.68
N TYR A 301 -7.92 -34.07 -6.54
CA TYR A 301 -8.58 -33.34 -7.63
C TYR A 301 -8.08 -31.90 -7.80
N LEU A 302 -7.09 -31.47 -7.03
CA LEU A 302 -6.63 -30.08 -7.01
C LEU A 302 -5.16 -30.00 -6.62
N LEU A 303 -4.33 -29.54 -7.55
CA LEU A 303 -2.88 -29.42 -7.34
C LEU A 303 -2.58 -28.32 -6.31
N GLY A 304 -1.49 -28.46 -5.55
CA GLY A 304 -1.10 -27.46 -4.54
C GLY A 304 -0.88 -26.07 -5.15
N VAL A 305 -0.38 -26.01 -6.39
CA VAL A 305 -0.25 -24.74 -7.13
C VAL A 305 -1.61 -24.12 -7.49
N GLU A 306 -2.63 -24.93 -7.77
CA GLU A 306 -3.97 -24.45 -8.07
C GLU A 306 -4.66 -23.91 -6.81
N GLN A 307 -4.47 -24.57 -5.67
CA GLN A 307 -4.92 -24.09 -4.35
C GLN A 307 -4.28 -22.74 -4.01
N PHE A 308 -2.95 -22.65 -4.12
CA PHE A 308 -2.20 -21.42 -3.90
C PHE A 308 -2.69 -20.27 -4.78
N MET A 309 -2.86 -20.54 -6.08
CA MET A 309 -3.36 -19.54 -7.02
C MET A 309 -4.84 -19.18 -6.77
N GLN A 310 -5.66 -20.13 -6.32
CA GLN A 310 -7.04 -19.85 -5.93
C GLN A 310 -7.10 -18.85 -4.76
N ASP A 311 -6.25 -19.04 -3.75
CA ASP A 311 -6.15 -18.11 -2.62
C ASP A 311 -5.59 -16.75 -3.05
N TYR A 312 -4.61 -16.72 -3.96
CA TYR A 312 -4.15 -15.48 -4.57
C TYR A 312 -5.30 -14.71 -5.24
N TYR A 313 -6.09 -15.37 -6.09
CA TYR A 313 -7.20 -14.72 -6.80
C TYR A 313 -8.32 -14.28 -5.85
N LYS A 314 -8.61 -15.05 -4.78
CA LYS A 314 -9.55 -14.64 -3.73
C LYS A 314 -9.07 -13.36 -3.02
N SER A 315 -7.78 -13.27 -2.68
CA SER A 315 -7.19 -12.07 -2.08
C SER A 315 -7.19 -10.87 -3.03
N ALA A 316 -6.75 -11.06 -4.28
CA ALA A 316 -6.74 -9.99 -5.28
C ALA A 316 -8.15 -9.46 -5.56
N LYS A 317 -9.15 -10.36 -5.69
CA LYS A 317 -10.56 -9.99 -5.86
C LYS A 317 -11.08 -9.19 -4.65
N THR A 318 -10.73 -9.62 -3.44
CA THR A 318 -11.09 -8.94 -2.21
C THR A 318 -10.54 -7.52 -2.17
N ILE A 319 -9.25 -7.35 -2.48
CA ILE A 319 -8.59 -6.04 -2.54
C ILE A 319 -9.23 -5.16 -3.60
N SER A 320 -9.39 -5.67 -4.83
CA SER A 320 -9.98 -4.92 -5.95
C SER A 320 -11.37 -4.38 -5.59
N ARG A 321 -12.22 -5.23 -4.98
CA ARG A 321 -13.57 -4.85 -4.58
C ARG A 321 -13.57 -3.82 -3.46
N LEU A 322 -12.78 -4.03 -2.41
CA LEU A 322 -12.73 -3.09 -1.29
C LEU A 322 -12.15 -1.75 -1.72
N ASN A 323 -11.15 -1.75 -2.61
CA ASN A 323 -10.61 -0.55 -3.23
C ASN A 323 -11.70 0.26 -3.94
N GLU A 324 -12.50 -0.38 -4.79
CA GLU A 324 -13.63 0.27 -5.48
C GLU A 324 -14.64 0.88 -4.49
N ILE A 325 -15.10 0.09 -3.51
CA ILE A 325 -16.06 0.54 -2.50
C ILE A 325 -15.50 1.74 -1.71
N ILE A 326 -14.26 1.67 -1.26
CA ILE A 326 -13.63 2.70 -0.43
C ILE A 326 -13.43 4.00 -1.24
N LEU A 327 -12.92 3.92 -2.47
CA LEU A 327 -12.76 5.09 -3.34
C LEU A 327 -14.12 5.74 -3.66
N GLN A 328 -15.16 4.93 -3.82
CA GLN A 328 -16.51 5.43 -4.01
C GLN A 328 -17.05 6.14 -2.75
N ILE A 329 -16.82 5.59 -1.55
CA ILE A 329 -17.20 6.24 -0.29
C ILE A 329 -16.45 7.57 -0.13
N TYR A 330 -15.17 7.63 -0.45
CA TYR A 330 -14.41 8.89 -0.45
C TYR A 330 -14.99 9.91 -1.43
N SER A 331 -15.34 9.46 -2.64
CA SER A 331 -16.01 10.30 -3.63
C SER A 331 -17.31 10.86 -3.08
N GLN A 332 -18.17 10.00 -2.53
CA GLN A 332 -19.43 10.43 -1.93
C GLN A 332 -19.21 11.41 -0.76
N LYS A 333 -18.21 11.20 0.10
CA LYS A 333 -17.92 12.12 1.20
C LYS A 333 -17.45 13.50 0.71
N LEU A 334 -16.66 13.56 -0.36
CA LEU A 334 -16.17 14.82 -0.94
C LEU A 334 -17.24 15.55 -1.77
N PHE A 335 -17.98 14.82 -2.60
CA PHE A 335 -18.90 15.39 -3.58
C PHE A 335 -20.35 15.47 -3.10
N ARG A 336 -20.66 15.01 -1.87
CA ARG A 336 -22.01 15.15 -1.29
C ARG A 336 -22.40 16.62 -1.18
N SER A 337 -23.07 17.09 -2.22
CA SER A 337 -23.89 18.28 -2.22
C SER A 337 -25.05 18.09 -1.24
N LYS A 338 -25.45 19.14 -0.52
CA LYS A 338 -26.73 19.15 0.23
C LYS A 338 -27.95 18.92 -0.68
N LYS A 339 -27.78 18.96 -2.00
CA LYS A 339 -28.79 18.74 -3.06
C LYS A 339 -28.41 17.56 -3.98
N SER A 340 -28.07 16.39 -3.44
CA SER A 340 -27.94 15.18 -4.28
C SER A 340 -29.23 14.96 -5.08
N LYS A 341 -29.11 14.69 -6.39
CA LYS A 341 -30.28 14.39 -7.23
C LYS A 341 -30.68 12.95 -6.98
N ILE A 342 -31.86 12.75 -6.39
CA ILE A 342 -32.44 11.43 -6.16
C ILE A 342 -33.57 11.22 -7.15
N ILE A 343 -33.50 10.13 -7.92
CA ILE A 343 -34.55 9.71 -8.86
C ILE A 343 -35.01 8.33 -8.41
N THR A 344 -36.28 8.20 -8.02
CA THR A 344 -36.84 6.87 -7.72
C THR A 344 -37.04 6.11 -9.02
N LEU A 345 -36.45 4.91 -9.13
CA LEU A 345 -36.63 4.04 -10.30
C LEU A 345 -37.88 3.18 -10.15
N ASN A 346 -38.03 2.55 -8.98
CA ASN A 346 -39.16 1.70 -8.65
C ASN A 346 -39.33 1.55 -7.13
N HIS A 347 -40.10 0.54 -6.69
CA HIS A 347 -40.31 0.22 -5.28
C HIS A 347 -39.00 -0.09 -4.54
N SER A 348 -38.07 -0.78 -5.21
CA SER A 348 -36.85 -1.34 -4.62
C SER A 348 -35.61 -0.45 -4.80
N PHE A 349 -35.54 0.32 -5.90
CA PHE A 349 -34.33 1.03 -6.32
C PHE A 349 -34.54 2.53 -6.58
N GLN A 350 -33.46 3.28 -6.38
CA GLN A 350 -33.35 4.71 -6.69
C GLN A 350 -31.97 4.99 -7.28
N ILE A 351 -31.85 6.03 -8.10
CA ILE A 351 -30.58 6.62 -8.51
C ILE A 351 -30.26 7.78 -7.60
N ARG A 352 -29.05 7.82 -7.05
CA ARG A 352 -28.50 8.98 -6.35
C ARG A 352 -27.17 9.36 -7.00
N ASP A 353 -27.10 10.56 -7.56
CA ASP A 353 -25.89 11.06 -8.23
C ASP A 353 -25.33 10.04 -9.25
N ASN A 354 -26.20 9.51 -10.11
CA ASN A 354 -25.93 8.49 -11.14
C ASN A 354 -25.54 7.09 -10.62
N LEU A 355 -25.65 6.84 -9.31
CA LEU A 355 -25.43 5.53 -8.71
C LEU A 355 -26.75 4.87 -8.34
N VAL A 356 -26.96 3.62 -8.76
CA VAL A 356 -28.13 2.84 -8.35
C VAL A 356 -27.97 2.36 -6.92
N GLU A 357 -28.97 2.64 -6.09
CA GLU A 357 -29.02 2.29 -4.67
C GLU A 357 -30.32 1.55 -4.35
N LEU A 358 -30.20 0.55 -3.48
CA LEU A 358 -31.36 -0.07 -2.85
C LEU A 358 -32.03 0.94 -1.91
N ARG A 359 -33.36 1.07 -2.01
CA ARG A 359 -34.14 1.98 -1.17
C ARG A 359 -34.12 1.55 0.29
N LYS A 360 -34.26 2.53 1.19
CA LYS A 360 -34.28 2.28 2.63
C LYS A 360 -35.43 1.33 2.99
N GLY A 361 -35.13 0.29 3.77
CA GLY A 361 -36.11 -0.68 4.26
C GLY A 361 -36.21 -1.95 3.41
N ILE A 362 -35.64 -1.96 2.20
CA ILE A 362 -35.60 -3.13 1.33
C ILE A 362 -34.36 -3.98 1.66
N GLN A 363 -34.48 -5.30 1.67
CA GLN A 363 -33.37 -6.23 1.87
C GLN A 363 -33.38 -7.33 0.79
N PHE A 364 -32.19 -7.77 0.37
CA PHE A 364 -32.06 -8.86 -0.62
C PHE A 364 -32.57 -10.20 -0.11
N LYS A 365 -32.50 -10.44 1.20
CA LYS A 365 -33.03 -11.64 1.86
C LYS A 365 -34.54 -11.80 1.73
N ASP A 366 -35.28 -10.69 1.63
CA ASP A 366 -36.73 -10.71 1.46
C ASP A 366 -37.13 -10.94 -0.01
N ASN A 367 -36.26 -10.58 -0.95
CA ASN A 367 -36.46 -10.79 -2.38
C ASN A 367 -35.09 -10.93 -3.08
N PRO A 368 -34.57 -12.18 -3.21
CA PRO A 368 -33.25 -12.42 -3.81
C PRO A 368 -33.16 -12.00 -5.29
N SER A 369 -34.27 -12.01 -6.03
CA SER A 369 -34.32 -11.60 -7.45
C SER A 369 -33.87 -10.16 -7.67
N LEU A 370 -33.93 -9.30 -6.64
CA LEU A 370 -33.39 -7.94 -6.70
C LEU A 370 -31.89 -7.91 -7.01
N LEU A 371 -31.13 -8.96 -6.65
CA LEU A 371 -29.70 -9.09 -7.00
C LEU A 371 -29.50 -9.12 -8.52
N LEU A 372 -30.43 -9.76 -9.23
CA LEU A 372 -30.42 -9.85 -10.70
C LEU A 372 -31.07 -8.62 -11.35
N GLU A 373 -32.12 -8.06 -10.73
CA GLU A 373 -32.81 -6.86 -11.22
C GLU A 373 -31.86 -5.68 -11.43
N ILE A 374 -30.81 -5.56 -10.60
CA ILE A 374 -29.81 -4.50 -10.77
C ILE A 374 -29.21 -4.50 -12.19
N PHE A 375 -28.90 -5.67 -12.77
CA PHE A 375 -28.36 -5.74 -14.13
C PHE A 375 -29.38 -5.25 -15.17
N LEU A 376 -30.66 -5.56 -14.96
CA LEU A 376 -31.75 -5.04 -15.79
C LEU A 376 -31.85 -3.51 -15.70
N LEU A 377 -31.64 -2.93 -14.51
CA LEU A 377 -31.63 -1.48 -14.34
C LEU A 377 -30.49 -0.83 -15.13
N PHE A 378 -29.28 -1.38 -15.10
CA PHE A 378 -28.17 -0.90 -15.93
C PHE A 378 -28.49 -0.93 -17.42
N GLN A 379 -29.20 -1.96 -17.89
CA GLN A 379 -29.61 -2.04 -19.29
C GLN A 379 -30.67 -0.99 -19.67
N LYS A 380 -31.62 -0.73 -18.76
CA LYS A 380 -32.74 0.19 -19.00
C LYS A 380 -32.36 1.67 -18.82
N HIS A 381 -31.38 1.98 -17.98
CA HIS A 381 -31.04 3.34 -17.57
C HIS A 381 -29.59 3.66 -17.89
N LYS A 382 -29.35 4.34 -19.03
CA LYS A 382 -28.02 4.70 -19.53
C LYS A 382 -27.29 5.73 -18.65
N ASP A 383 -28.01 6.40 -17.76
CA ASP A 383 -27.51 7.37 -16.79
C ASP A 383 -26.92 6.72 -15.53
N ILE A 384 -27.16 5.42 -15.31
CA ILE A 384 -26.50 4.68 -14.23
C ILE A 384 -25.03 4.46 -14.58
N GLN A 385 -24.15 5.03 -13.77
CA GLN A 385 -22.70 4.92 -13.90
C GLN A 385 -22.10 3.87 -12.97
N GLY A 386 -22.87 3.36 -12.00
CA GLY A 386 -22.39 2.38 -11.03
C GLY A 386 -23.44 2.05 -9.96
N ILE A 387 -23.07 1.17 -9.03
CA ILE A 387 -23.89 0.80 -7.86
C ILE A 387 -23.40 1.58 -6.65
N GLY A 388 -24.28 2.11 -5.81
CA GLY A 388 -23.88 2.80 -4.58
C GLY A 388 -23.17 1.88 -3.59
N SER A 389 -22.11 2.37 -2.95
CA SER A 389 -21.25 1.64 -2.00
C SER A 389 -21.99 0.78 -0.96
N LYS A 390 -23.03 1.33 -0.33
CA LYS A 390 -23.88 0.58 0.62
C LYS A 390 -24.57 -0.60 -0.04
N THR A 391 -25.07 -0.41 -1.26
CA THR A 391 -25.76 -1.46 -2.03
C THR A 391 -24.77 -2.52 -2.49
N ILE A 392 -23.54 -2.16 -2.90
CA ILE A 392 -22.46 -3.12 -3.19
C ILE A 392 -22.16 -4.01 -1.99
N GLY A 393 -22.05 -3.40 -0.79
CA GLY A 393 -21.86 -4.14 0.46
C GLY A 393 -22.98 -5.13 0.72
N MET A 394 -24.23 -4.69 0.59
CA MET A 394 -25.41 -5.57 0.75
C MET A 394 -25.47 -6.68 -0.29
N ILE A 395 -25.18 -6.41 -1.57
CA ILE A 395 -25.12 -7.44 -2.62
C ILE A 395 -24.13 -8.52 -2.22
N THR A 396 -22.92 -8.10 -1.82
CA THR A 396 -21.82 -8.99 -1.42
C THR A 396 -22.23 -9.94 -0.29
N GLU A 397 -22.87 -9.42 0.75
CA GLU A 397 -23.29 -10.21 1.91
C GLU A 397 -24.37 -11.24 1.56
N ASN A 398 -25.10 -11.03 0.46
CA ASN A 398 -26.28 -11.79 0.08
C ASN A 398 -26.10 -12.58 -1.23
N LEU A 399 -24.90 -12.67 -1.79
CA LEU A 399 -24.64 -13.44 -3.03
C LEU A 399 -25.01 -14.93 -2.89
N HIS A 400 -24.91 -15.47 -1.68
CA HIS A 400 -25.26 -16.86 -1.37
C HIS A 400 -26.76 -17.16 -1.55
N LEU A 401 -27.61 -16.13 -1.65
CA LEU A 401 -29.05 -16.30 -1.88
C LEU A 401 -29.39 -16.73 -3.31
N ILE A 402 -28.43 -16.63 -4.25
CA ILE A 402 -28.60 -17.12 -5.64
C ILE A 402 -28.02 -18.54 -5.72
N ASP A 403 -28.64 -19.44 -4.98
CA ASP A 403 -28.31 -20.87 -4.90
C ASP A 403 -29.15 -21.71 -5.89
N ASP A 404 -29.04 -23.03 -5.79
CA ASP A 404 -29.79 -23.95 -6.65
C ASP A 404 -31.30 -23.88 -6.36
N SER A 405 -31.71 -23.67 -5.10
CA SER A 405 -33.11 -23.52 -4.74
C SER A 405 -33.73 -22.27 -5.38
N PHE A 406 -33.00 -21.16 -5.44
CA PHE A 406 -33.45 -19.97 -6.15
C PHE A 406 -33.61 -20.23 -7.65
N ARG A 407 -32.67 -20.97 -8.27
CA ARG A 407 -32.67 -21.23 -9.71
C ARG A 407 -33.76 -22.20 -10.16
N GLU A 408 -34.15 -23.12 -9.29
CA GLU A 408 -35.25 -24.06 -9.53
C GLU A 408 -36.62 -23.41 -9.30
N ASN A 409 -36.67 -22.28 -8.60
CA ASN A 409 -37.88 -21.51 -8.45
C ASN A 409 -38.15 -20.68 -9.72
N ILE A 410 -39.27 -20.96 -10.39
CA ILE A 410 -39.67 -20.33 -11.67
C ILE A 410 -40.49 -19.05 -11.42
N GLU A 411 -40.93 -18.81 -10.18
CA GLU A 411 -41.56 -17.56 -9.72
C GLU A 411 -40.50 -16.52 -9.33
#